data_AF-A0A357IXQ7-F1
#
_entry.id   AF-A0A357IXQ7-F1
#
_cell.length_a   1.000
_cell.length_b   1.000
_cell.length_c   1.000
_cell.angle_alpha   90.00
_cell.angle_beta   90.00
_cell.angle_gamma   90.00
#
_symmetry.space_group_name_H-M   'P 1'
#
loop_
_entity.id
_entity.type
_entity.pdbx_description
1 polymer ?
#
loop_
_entity_poly.entity_id
_entity_poly.type
_entity_poly.pdbx_seq_one_letter_code
_entity_poly.pdbx_strand_id
1 'polypeptide(L)'
;MVGAFLTTILWSFSAIFARRSTNVFGPSFANFSRLFLACILLGAYTHLFAPALEWHSFQVLFWSGFIGLGLGDLALFVALPRLGSRLSL
;
A
#
# COMPACT_ATOMS: atom_id res chain seq x y z
N MET A 1 -4.81 -3.83 19.80
CA MET A 1 -5.82 -2.75 19.64
C MET A 1 -5.19 -1.43 19.21
N VAL A 2 -4.16 -0.93 19.90
CA VAL A 2 -3.44 0.31 19.52
C VAL A 2 -2.93 0.29 18.07
N GLY A 3 -2.31 -0.81 17.63
CA GLY A 3 -1.84 -0.95 16.24
C GLY A 3 -2.95 -0.75 15.20
N ALA A 4 -4.09 -1.42 15.37
CA ALA A 4 -5.24 -1.29 14.47
C ALA A 4 -5.78 0.15 14.43
N PHE A 5 -5.88 0.82 15.58
CA PHE A 5 -6.32 2.20 15.67
C PHE A 5 -5.37 3.16 14.92
N LEU A 6 -4.06 3.01 15.12
CA LEU A 6 -3.04 3.75 14.36
C LEU A 6 -3.15 3.46 12.85
N THR A 7 -3.40 2.20 12.48
CA THR A 7 -3.53 1.84 11.06
C THR A 7 -4.69 2.59 10.42
N THR A 8 -5.85 2.63 11.07
CA THR A 8 -7.04 3.36 10.60
C THR A 8 -6.76 4.86 10.43
N ILE A 9 -6.09 5.49 11.40
CA ILE A 9 -5.73 6.91 11.32
C ILE A 9 -4.79 7.16 10.14
N LEU A 10 -3.72 6.36 10.04
CA LEU A 10 -2.72 6.49 8.98
C LEU A 10 -3.34 6.27 7.59
N TRP A 11 -4.21 5.28 7.44
CA TRP A 11 -4.93 5.02 6.18
C TRP A 11 -5.88 6.17 5.82
N SER A 12 -6.57 6.74 6.80
CA SER A 12 -7.46 7.88 6.60
C SER A 12 -6.72 9.10 6.06
N PHE A 13 -5.54 9.41 6.63
CA PHE A 13 -4.69 10.48 6.11
C PHE A 13 -4.08 10.13 4.74
N SER A 14 -3.68 8.87 4.54
CA SER A 14 -3.11 8.39 3.28
C SER A 14 -4.04 8.67 2.10
N ALA A 15 -5.34 8.44 2.23
CA ALA A 15 -6.30 8.71 1.15
C ALA A 15 -6.38 10.19 0.74
N ILE A 16 -6.24 11.12 1.70
CA ILE A 16 -6.24 12.57 1.44
C ILE A 16 -5.00 12.96 0.63
N PHE A 17 -3.82 12.47 1.04
CA PHE A 17 -2.57 12.74 0.33
C PHE A 17 -2.49 12.01 -1.02
N ALA A 18 -3.00 10.78 -1.09
CA ALA A 18 -3.05 9.98 -2.30
C ALA A 18 -3.83 10.69 -3.39
N ARG A 19 -5.01 11.28 -3.08
CA ARG A 19 -5.79 12.05 -4.05
C ARG A 19 -5.01 13.22 -4.65
N ARG A 20 -4.22 13.94 -3.84
CA ARG A 20 -3.37 15.03 -4.33
C ARG A 20 -2.23 14.49 -5.18
N SER A 21 -1.59 13.41 -4.75
CA SER A 21 -0.50 12.75 -5.47
C SER A 21 -0.95 12.21 -6.84
N THR A 22 -2.12 11.56 -6.91
CA THR A 22 -2.70 11.05 -8.15
C THR A 22 -3.04 12.14 -9.16
N ASN A 23 -3.41 13.34 -8.69
CA ASN A 23 -3.70 14.47 -9.57
C ASN A 23 -2.43 15.11 -10.15
N VAL A 24 -1.31 15.04 -9.44
CA VAL A 24 -0.03 15.65 -9.87
C VAL A 24 0.80 14.69 -10.73
N PHE A 25 0.96 13.44 -10.30
CA PHE A 25 1.85 12.46 -10.95
C PHE A 25 1.11 11.37 -11.73
N GLY A 26 -0.23 11.36 -11.66
CA GLY A 26 -1.04 10.29 -12.19
C GLY A 26 -1.19 9.10 -11.22
N PRO A 27 -2.28 8.33 -11.33
CA PRO A 27 -2.62 7.26 -10.39
C PRO A 27 -1.60 6.10 -10.38
N SER A 28 -1.06 5.71 -11.54
CA SER A 28 -0.12 4.59 -11.64
C SER A 28 1.23 4.90 -10.96
N PHE A 29 1.78 6.10 -11.17
CA PHE A 29 3.05 6.49 -10.57
C PHE A 29 2.94 6.72 -9.06
N ALA A 30 1.83 7.29 -8.61
CA ALA A 30 1.54 7.44 -7.19
C ALA A 30 1.43 6.08 -6.46
N ASN A 31 0.78 5.09 -7.08
CA ASN A 31 0.73 3.74 -6.50
C ASN A 31 2.09 3.03 -6.56
N PHE A 32 2.81 3.14 -7.68
CA PHE A 32 4.13 2.53 -7.84
C PHE A 32 5.14 3.03 -6.80
N SER A 33 5.22 4.34 -6.58
CA SER A 33 6.11 4.93 -5.57
C SER A 33 5.76 4.46 -4.14
N ARG A 34 4.47 4.30 -3.84
CA ARG A 34 4.00 3.74 -2.56
C ARG A 34 4.43 2.28 -2.37
N LEU A 35 4.21 1.43 -3.37
CA LEU A 35 4.60 0.02 -3.34
C LEU A 35 6.12 -0.14 -3.28
N PHE A 36 6.86 0.68 -4.01
CA PHE A 36 8.32 0.67 -4.01
C PHE A 36 8.88 1.00 -2.62
N LEU A 37 8.38 2.07 -1.98
CA LEU A 37 8.75 2.41 -0.61
C LEU A 37 8.36 1.31 0.39
N ALA A 38 7.14 0.76 0.26
CA ALA A 38 6.70 -0.34 1.11
C ALA A 38 7.61 -1.57 0.99
N CYS A 39 8.04 -1.92 -0.23
CA CYS A 39 8.92 -3.05 -0.49
C CYS A 39 10.32 -2.84 0.13
N ILE A 40 10.87 -1.62 0.04
CA ILE A 40 12.17 -1.30 0.66
C ILE A 40 12.07 -1.38 2.19
N LEU A 41 11.05 -0.76 2.78
CA LEU A 41 10.86 -0.76 4.24
C LEU A 41 10.62 -2.18 4.78
N LEU A 42 9.79 -2.96 4.08
CA LEU A 42 9.53 -4.35 4.46
C LEU A 42 10.79 -5.20 4.33
N GLY A 43 11.54 -5.07 3.23
CA GLY A 43 12.81 -5.75 3.02
C GLY A 43 13.82 -5.42 4.13
N ALA A 44 14.03 -4.14 4.41
CA ALA A 44 14.92 -3.69 5.48
C ALA A 44 14.48 -4.23 6.86
N TYR A 45 13.18 -4.20 7.16
CA TYR A 45 12.66 -4.74 8.41
C TYR A 45 12.90 -6.26 8.52
N THR A 46 12.63 -7.01 7.45
CA THR A 46 12.85 -8.46 7.44
C THR A 46 14.32 -8.84 7.59
N HIS A 47 15.24 -8.06 7.00
CA HIS A 47 16.67 -8.29 7.15
C HIS A 47 17.20 -8.02 8.56
N LEU A 48 16.59 -7.09 9.29
CA LEU A 48 17.08 -6.67 10.60
C LEU A 48 16.43 -7.43 11.77
N PHE A 49 15.16 -7.83 11.64
CA PHE A 49 14.36 -8.31 12.77
C PHE A 49 13.65 -9.65 12.54
N ALA A 50 13.58 -10.14 11.30
CA ALA A 50 12.85 -11.38 11.01
C ALA A 50 13.77 -12.61 10.95
N PRO A 51 13.25 -13.81 11.30
CA PRO A 51 13.93 -15.07 11.02
C PRO A 51 14.15 -15.28 9.52
N ALA A 52 15.05 -16.21 9.17
CA ALA A 52 15.30 -16.60 7.79
C ALA A 52 13.99 -16.94 7.06
N LEU A 53 13.78 -16.32 5.91
CA LEU A 53 12.53 -16.38 5.17
C LEU A 53 12.44 -17.73 4.44
N GLU A 54 11.50 -18.57 4.85
CA GLU A 54 11.23 -19.82 4.13
C GLU A 54 10.58 -19.55 2.76
N TRP A 55 10.92 -20.38 1.78
CA TRP A 55 10.44 -20.21 0.40
C TRP A 55 8.91 -20.25 0.29
N HIS A 56 8.25 -21.10 1.08
CA HIS A 56 6.79 -21.17 1.11
C HIS A 56 6.16 -19.87 1.67
N SER A 57 6.70 -19.36 2.78
CA SER A 57 6.26 -18.11 3.39
C SER A 57 6.46 -16.92 2.46
N PHE A 58 7.56 -16.89 1.69
CA PHE A 58 7.78 -15.89 0.65
C PHE A 58 6.70 -15.92 -0.42
N GLN A 59 6.35 -17.09 -0.95
CA GLN A 59 5.33 -17.22 -2.01
C GLN A 59 3.97 -16.72 -1.55
N VAL A 60 3.55 -17.09 -0.34
CA VAL A 60 2.27 -16.63 0.22
C VAL A 60 2.26 -15.11 0.42
N LEU A 61 3.35 -14.55 0.95
CA LEU A 61 3.49 -13.10 1.13
C LEU A 61 3.48 -12.37 -0.22
N PHE A 62 4.16 -12.91 -1.22
CA PHE A 62 4.26 -12.33 -2.55
C PHE A 62 2.90 -12.31 -3.26
N TRP A 63 2.19 -13.45 -3.29
CA TRP A 63 0.88 -13.53 -3.95
C TRP A 63 -0.20 -12.71 -3.23
N SER A 64 -0.21 -12.73 -1.89
CA SER A 64 -1.15 -11.91 -1.11
C SER A 64 -0.88 -10.41 -1.31
N GLY A 65 0.38 -9.99 -1.31
CA GLY A 65 0.78 -8.62 -1.62
C GLY A 65 0.42 -8.21 -3.05
N PHE A 66 0.68 -9.07 -4.03
CA PHE A 66 0.39 -8.81 -5.43
C PHE A 66 -1.12 -8.59 -5.68
N ILE A 67 -1.98 -9.41 -5.09
CA ILE A 67 -3.43 -9.29 -5.26
C ILE A 67 -3.98 -8.13 -4.41
N GLY A 68 -3.65 -8.08 -3.12
CA GLY A 68 -4.21 -7.10 -2.19
C GLY A 68 -3.67 -5.69 -2.43
N LEU A 69 -2.35 -5.52 -2.38
CA LEU A 69 -1.69 -4.22 -2.51
C LEU A 69 -1.39 -3.87 -3.98
N GLY A 70 -1.15 -4.83 -4.85
CA GLY A 70 -0.95 -4.55 -6.27
C GLY A 70 -2.27 -4.19 -6.97
N LEU A 71 -3.11 -5.19 -7.18
CA LEU A 71 -4.37 -5.04 -7.93
C LEU A 71 -5.42 -4.22 -7.17
N GLY A 72 -5.57 -4.46 -5.86
CA GLY A 72 -6.51 -3.72 -5.03
C GLY A 72 -6.21 -2.22 -4.99
N ASP A 73 -4.94 -1.84 -4.76
CA ASP A 73 -4.58 -0.43 -4.76
C ASP A 73 -4.66 0.19 -6.15
N LEU A 74 -4.32 -0.54 -7.23
CA LEU A 74 -4.53 -0.02 -8.58
C LEU A 74 -5.98 0.39 -8.82
N ALA A 75 -6.94 -0.44 -8.42
CA ALA A 75 -8.36 -0.12 -8.52
C ALA A 75 -8.71 1.12 -7.68
N LEU A 76 -8.19 1.21 -6.45
CA LEU A 76 -8.42 2.34 -5.54
C LEU A 76 -7.84 3.65 -6.09
N PHE A 77 -6.61 3.63 -6.61
CA PHE A 77 -5.94 4.80 -7.18
C PHE A 77 -6.59 5.28 -8.48
N VAL A 78 -7.14 4.37 -9.29
CA VAL A 78 -7.96 4.74 -10.47
C VAL A 78 -9.31 5.32 -10.04
N ALA A 79 -9.90 4.84 -8.95
CA ALA A 79 -11.17 5.31 -8.43
C ALA A 79 -11.06 6.69 -7.74
N LEU A 80 -9.95 6.98 -7.05
CA LEU A 80 -9.71 8.22 -6.31
C LEU A 80 -10.00 9.53 -7.08
N PRO A 81 -9.50 9.73 -8.32
CA PRO A 81 -9.81 10.93 -9.10
C PRO A 81 -11.24 10.94 -9.66
N ARG A 82 -11.90 9.78 -9.79
CA ARG A 82 -13.25 9.65 -10.36
C ARG A 82 -14.38 9.81 -9.33
N LEU A 83 -14.20 9.25 -8.14
CA LEU A 83 -15.22 9.21 -7.08
C LEU A 83 -14.89 10.12 -5.89
N GLY A 84 -13.63 10.55 -5.77
CA GLY A 84 -13.15 11.33 -4.63
C GLY A 84 -12.95 10.50 -3.35
N SER A 85 -12.24 11.07 -2.38
CA SER A 85 -11.79 10.34 -1.17
C SER A 85 -12.91 9.91 -0.20
N ARG A 86 -14.15 10.37 -0.41
CA ARG A 86 -15.30 10.04 0.44
C ARG A 86 -16.07 8.79 0.01
N LEU A 87 -15.92 8.36 -1.26
CA LEU A 87 -16.63 7.22 -1.85
C LEU A 87 -15.70 6.06 -2.24
N SER A 88 -14.38 6.28 -2.17
CA SER A 88 -13.35 5.29 -2.53
C SER A 88 -12.74 4.55 -1.32
N LEU A 89 -13.05 4.99 -0.11
CA LEU A 89 -12.67 4.36 1.17
C LEU A 89 -13.88 3.63 1.75
#